data_AF-A0A316NVR3-F1
#
_entry.id   AF-A0A316NVR3-F1
#
_cell.length_a   1.000
_cell.length_b   1.000
_cell.length_c   1.000
_cell.angle_alpha   90.00
_cell.angle_beta   90.00
_cell.angle_gamma   90.00
#
_symmetry.space_group_name_H-M   'P 1'
#
loop_
_entity.id
_entity.type
_entity.pdbx_description
1 polymer ?
#
loop_
_entity_poly.entity_id
_entity_poly.type
_entity_poly.pdbx_seq_one_letter_code
_entity_poly.pdbx_strand_id
1 'polypeptide(L)' 'MSKDCPHDATGICPRDCINTICDCSWYERASAMEMLDAYDVDFSVARKENCHNCRFFLSRAPKIA' A
#
# COMPACT_ATOMS: atom_id res chain seq x y z
N MET A 1 -7.14 -14.17 -13.26
CA MET A 1 -6.89 -12.78 -12.85
C MET A 1 -6.27 -12.84 -11.46
N SER A 2 -4.95 -12.67 -11.38
CA SER A 2 -4.22 -12.77 -10.10
C SER A 2 -4.71 -11.67 -9.15
N LYS A 3 -5.14 -12.09 -7.95
CA LYS A 3 -5.66 -11.24 -6.87
C LYS A 3 -4.54 -10.52 -6.10
N ASP A 4 -3.46 -10.21 -6.80
CA ASP A 4 -2.31 -9.56 -6.22
C ASP A 4 -2.39 -8.10 -6.65
N CYS A 5 -2.35 -7.20 -5.67
CA CYS A 5 -1.95 -5.84 -5.98
C CYS A 5 -0.69 -5.92 -6.83
N PRO A 6 -0.57 -5.20 -7.96
CA PRO A 6 0.60 -5.28 -8.82
C PRO A 6 1.87 -4.77 -8.15
N HIS A 7 1.88 -4.54 -6.82
CA HIS A 7 3.06 -4.73 -5.97
C HIS A 7 3.78 -5.94 -6.52
N ASP A 8 4.89 -5.67 -7.20
CA ASP A 8 5.74 -6.70 -7.77
C ASP A 8 5.90 -7.77 -6.69
N ALA A 9 5.98 -9.04 -7.08
CA ALA A 9 5.97 -10.22 -6.19
C ALA A 9 7.07 -10.18 -5.08
N THR A 10 7.87 -9.12 -5.04
CA THR A 10 8.87 -8.67 -4.09
C THR A 10 8.35 -7.77 -2.94
N GLY A 11 7.09 -7.32 -2.95
CA GLY A 11 6.50 -6.47 -1.91
C GLY A 11 6.69 -4.96 -2.11
N ILE A 12 7.23 -4.54 -3.26
CA ILE A 12 7.48 -3.13 -3.60
C ILE A 12 6.46 -2.68 -4.64
N CYS A 13 5.85 -1.51 -4.44
CA CYS A 13 4.91 -0.92 -5.40
C CYS A 13 5.58 -0.78 -6.78
N PRO A 14 4.96 -1.26 -7.87
CA PRO A 14 5.59 -1.26 -9.18
C PRO A 14 5.84 0.19 -9.59
N ARG A 15 7.01 0.41 -10.19
CA ARG A 15 7.48 1.73 -10.64
C ARG A 15 6.47 2.41 -11.58
N ASP A 16 5.67 1.62 -12.30
CA ASP A 16 4.75 2.07 -13.36
C ASP A 16 3.27 1.95 -12.98
N CYS A 17 2.92 2.19 -11.72
CA CYS A 17 1.51 2.35 -11.37
C CYS A 17 1.02 3.74 -11.87
N ILE A 18 0.57 3.80 -13.13
CA ILE A 18 0.33 5.02 -13.95
C ILE A 18 -0.59 6.08 -13.33
N ASN A 19 -1.55 5.71 -12.48
CA ASN A 19 -2.55 6.67 -11.97
C ASN A 19 -2.13 7.28 -10.61
N THR A 20 -2.46 8.54 -10.35
CA THR A 20 -2.28 9.17 -9.03
C THR A 20 -3.08 8.48 -7.92
N ILE A 21 -4.10 7.70 -8.30
CA ILE A 21 -4.98 6.93 -7.42
C ILE A 21 -4.74 5.42 -7.65
N CYS A 22 -4.91 4.61 -6.60
CA CYS A 22 -4.98 3.16 -6.75
C CYS A 22 -6.39 2.79 -7.22
N ASP A 23 -6.62 2.81 -8.55
CA ASP A 23 -7.93 2.48 -9.15
C ASP A 23 -8.20 0.97 -9.20
N CYS A 24 -7.42 0.19 -8.46
CA CYS A 24 -7.64 -1.24 -8.39
C CYS A 24 -8.96 -1.52 -7.66
N SER A 25 -9.77 -2.44 -8.20
CA SER A 25 -11.10 -2.76 -7.65
C SER A 25 -11.09 -3.32 -6.23
N TRP A 26 -9.91 -3.73 -5.74
CA TRP A 26 -9.67 -4.20 -4.37
C TRP A 26 -9.05 -3.13 -3.46
N TYR A 27 -8.86 -1.89 -3.94
CA TYR A 27 -8.44 -0.79 -3.08
C TYR A 27 -9.47 -0.56 -1.98
N GLU A 28 -9.02 -0.68 -0.75
CA GLU A 28 -9.78 -0.31 0.44
C GLU A 28 -9.02 0.76 1.21
N ARG A 29 -9.71 1.86 1.53
CA ARG A 29 -9.18 2.88 2.43
C ARG A 29 -9.19 2.32 3.85
N ALA A 30 -8.03 2.35 4.50
CA ALA A 30 -7.93 2.00 5.91
C ALA A 30 -8.76 2.96 6.77
N SER A 31 -9.28 2.47 7.89
CA SER A 31 -9.89 3.32 8.91
C SER A 31 -8.84 4.18 9.62
N ALA A 32 -9.27 5.23 10.32
CA ALA A 32 -8.36 6.07 11.09
C ALA A 32 -7.57 5.28 12.15
N MET A 33 -8.19 4.27 12.77
CA MET A 33 -7.53 3.41 13.76
C MET A 33 -6.42 2.57 13.09
N GLU A 34 -6.70 1.95 11.95
CA GLU A 34 -5.71 1.16 11.23
C GLU A 34 -4.53 1.98 10.71
N MET A 35 -4.77 3.25 10.38
CA MET A 35 -3.68 4.17 10.03
C MET A 35 -2.81 4.53 11.24
N LEU A 36 -3.41 4.70 12.42
CA LEU A 36 -2.68 4.95 13.67
C LEU A 36 -1.88 3.72 14.10
N ASP A 37 -2.45 2.53 13.94
CA ASP A 37 -1.82 1.25 14.28
C ASP A 37 -0.66 0.89 13.33
N ALA A 38 -0.56 1.56 12.17
CA ALA A 38 0.51 1.37 11.19
C ALA A 38 1.76 2.23 11.47
N TYR A 39 1.99 2.61 12.74
CA TYR A 39 3.13 3.44 13.15
C TYR A 39 4.50 2.80 12.85
N ASP A 40 4.52 1.47 12.75
CA ASP A 40 5.70 0.66 12.47
C ASP A 40 5.89 0.39 10.98
N VAL A 41 5.01 0.85 10.10
CA VAL A 41 5.13 0.64 8.65
C VAL A 41 6.22 1.55 8.07
N ASP A 42 7.10 0.97 7.25
CA ASP A 42 8.10 1.72 6.51
C ASP A 42 7.45 2.43 5.31
N PHE A 43 7.11 3.70 5.50
CA PHE A 43 6.57 4.53 4.42
C PHE A 43 7.63 5.02 3.43
N SER A 44 8.92 4.76 3.63
CA SER A 44 9.95 5.10 2.64
C SER A 44 9.79 4.31 1.34
N VAL A 45 9.14 3.14 1.41
CA VAL A 45 8.79 2.33 0.24
C VAL A 45 7.44 2.72 -0.38
N ALA A 46 6.70 3.64 0.23
CA ALA A 46 5.48 4.19 -0.34
C ALA A 46 5.81 5.00 -1.60
N ARG A 47 5.11 4.73 -2.70
CA ARG A 47 5.32 5.40 -4.00
C ARG A 47 4.26 6.45 -4.32
N LYS A 48 3.14 6.43 -3.59
CA LYS A 48 1.98 7.30 -3.79
C LYS A 48 1.45 7.76 -2.46
N GLU A 49 0.85 8.95 -2.45
CA GLU A 49 0.13 9.45 -1.28
C GLU A 49 -0.96 8.46 -0.81
N ASN A 50 -1.68 7.85 -1.75
CA ASN A 50 -2.72 6.87 -1.42
C ASN A 50 -2.20 5.56 -0.78
N CYS A 51 -0.91 5.24 -0.90
CA CYS A 51 -0.34 4.09 -0.18
C CYS A 51 -0.43 4.29 1.34
N HIS A 52 -0.33 5.54 1.81
CA HIS A 52 -0.46 5.88 3.24
C HIS A 52 -1.84 5.53 3.81
N ASN A 53 -2.84 5.46 2.94
CA ASN A 53 -4.23 5.24 3.30
C ASN A 53 -4.77 3.88 2.82
N CYS A 54 -3.95 3.06 2.16
CA CYS A 54 -4.37 1.80 1.56
C CYS A 54 -4.24 0.65 2.56
N ARG A 55 -5.36 0.00 2.90
CA ARG A 55 -5.41 -1.10 3.86
C ARG A 55 -4.49 -2.27 3.49
N PHE A 56 -4.37 -2.56 2.19
CA PHE A 56 -3.47 -3.58 1.68
C PHE A 56 -1.98 -3.22 1.90
N PHE A 57 -1.62 -1.95 1.68
CA PHE A 57 -0.25 -1.48 1.92
C PHE A 57 0.08 -1.56 3.40
N LEU A 58 -0.76 -1.00 4.28
CA LEU A 58 -0.51 -0.98 5.73
C LEU A 58 -0.38 -2.39 6.34
N SER A 59 -1.05 -3.39 5.76
CA SER A 59 -1.01 -4.78 6.24
C SER A 59 0.12 -5.63 5.68
N ARG A 60 0.82 -5.19 4.61
CA ARG A 60 1.86 -6.00 3.95
C ARG A 60 3.19 -5.28 3.73
N ALA A 61 3.23 -3.97 3.88
CA ALA A 61 4.46 -3.20 3.75
C ALA A 61 5.48 -3.65 4.82
N PRO A 62 6.79 -3.53 4.51
CA PRO A 62 7.84 -3.76 5.48
C PRO A 62 7.64 -2.91 6.72
N LYS A 63 8.09 -3.41 7.87
CA LYS A 63 8.13 -2.64 9.11
C LYS A 63 9.48 -1.95 9.26
N ILE A 64 9.48 -0.78 9.89
CA ILE A 64 10.70 -0.09 10.32
C ILE A 64 11.36 -1.01 11.35
N ALA A 65 12.60 -1.43 11.08
CA ALA A 65 13.37 -2.33 11.93
C ALA A 65 13.75 -1.68 13.27
#